data_AF-A0A503DHP9-F1
#
_entry.id   AF-A0A503DHP9-F1
#
_cell.length_a   1.000
_cell.length_b   1.000
_cell.length_c   1.000
_cell.angle_alpha   90.00
_cell.angle_beta   90.00
_cell.angle_gamma   90.00
#
_symmetry.space_group_name_H-M   'P 1'
#
loop_
_entity.id
_entity.type
_entity.pdbx_description
1 polymer ?
#
loop_
_entity_poly.entity_id
_entity_poly.type
_entity_poly.pdbx_seq_one_letter_code
_entity_poly.pdbx_strand_id
1 'polypeptide(L)'
;MSYPFKPDPRLDLTLERVIDAPRELLWRAWTTPEHVRQWFTPKPWLITDCEIDLRPGGLFRTRMQSPDGKEVSDRHCCYLEIVPNERLVWTDALLPGYRPSGEPFITAVISLHQDGQGTRYTATAIHRDQATRDNHEEMGFFDGWGTVADQLAQYVKTI
;
A
#
# COMPACT_ATOMS: atom_id res chain seq x y z
N MET A 1 -7.05 -13.45 12.33
CA MET A 1 -6.13 -12.39 11.88
C MET A 1 -5.23 -12.00 13.03
N SER A 2 -3.94 -12.27 12.93
CA SER A 2 -2.95 -11.68 13.84
C SER A 2 -2.51 -10.38 13.19
N TYR A 3 -3.10 -9.26 13.61
CA TYR A 3 -2.50 -7.97 13.34
C TYR A 3 -1.17 -7.89 14.12
N PRO A 4 -0.09 -7.32 13.55
CA PRO A 4 1.15 -7.12 14.31
C PRO A 4 1.00 -6.04 15.40
N PHE A 5 -0.12 -5.31 15.42
CA PHE A 5 -0.48 -4.29 16.41
C PHE A 5 -2.00 -4.31 16.66
N LYS A 6 -2.47 -3.57 17.65
CA LYS A 6 -3.91 -3.32 17.85
C LYS A 6 -4.30 -2.02 17.13
N PRO A 7 -5.17 -2.04 16.12
CA PRO A 7 -5.60 -0.82 15.47
C PRO A 7 -6.25 0.17 16.45
N ASP A 8 -5.90 1.45 16.34
CA ASP A 8 -6.51 2.57 17.06
C ASP A 8 -7.29 3.44 16.05
N PRO A 9 -8.63 3.45 16.06
CA PRO A 9 -9.42 4.21 15.09
C PRO A 9 -9.21 5.73 15.16
N ARG A 10 -8.57 6.25 16.22
CA ARG A 10 -8.18 7.67 16.31
C ARG A 10 -6.94 7.99 15.47
N LEU A 11 -6.13 6.98 15.15
CA LEU A 11 -4.85 7.13 14.46
C LEU A 11 -4.81 6.33 13.15
N ASP A 12 -5.70 5.37 12.97
CA ASP A 12 -5.63 4.39 11.90
C ASP A 12 -6.87 4.42 11.01
N LEU A 13 -6.65 4.31 9.71
CA LEU A 13 -7.69 4.04 8.71
C LEU A 13 -7.51 2.63 8.17
N THR A 14 -8.57 1.83 8.18
CA THR A 14 -8.51 0.42 7.74
C THR A 14 -9.55 0.14 6.67
N LEU A 15 -9.09 -0.39 5.54
CA LEU A 15 -9.93 -0.94 4.48
C LEU A 15 -9.80 -2.47 4.48
N GLU A 16 -10.93 -3.16 4.41
CA GLU A 16 -10.96 -4.62 4.23
C GLU A 16 -11.78 -5.00 3.00
N ARG A 17 -11.28 -5.96 2.22
CA ARG A 17 -11.95 -6.56 1.05
C ARG A 17 -11.65 -8.06 0.99
N VAL A 18 -12.64 -8.85 0.57
CA VAL A 18 -12.37 -10.22 0.12
C VAL A 18 -12.16 -10.18 -1.39
N ILE A 19 -10.99 -10.58 -1.83
CA ILE A 19 -10.58 -10.61 -3.23
C ILE A 19 -10.58 -12.06 -3.70
N ASP A 20 -11.29 -12.34 -4.80
CA ASP A 20 -11.39 -13.66 -5.42
C ASP A 20 -10.11 -13.99 -6.23
N ALA A 21 -9.01 -14.19 -5.51
CA ALA A 21 -7.72 -14.64 -6.02
C ALA A 21 -6.86 -15.23 -4.89
N PRO A 22 -5.93 -16.16 -5.20
CA PRO A 22 -4.95 -16.66 -4.24
C PRO A 22 -4.05 -15.56 -3.69
N ARG A 23 -3.67 -15.68 -2.42
CA ARG A 23 -2.80 -14.71 -1.72
C ARG A 23 -1.45 -14.52 -2.41
N GLU A 24 -0.95 -15.55 -3.08
CA GLU A 24 0.30 -15.55 -3.83
C GLU A 24 0.25 -14.56 -5.01
N LEU A 25 -0.91 -14.40 -5.65
CA LEU A 25 -1.09 -13.41 -6.73
C LEU A 25 -1.14 -11.99 -6.18
N LEU A 26 -1.84 -11.77 -5.06
CA LEU A 26 -1.87 -10.46 -4.38
C LEU A 26 -0.48 -10.07 -3.89
N TRP A 27 0.26 -11.02 -3.32
CA TRP A 27 1.64 -10.83 -2.90
C TRP A 27 2.54 -10.43 -4.07
N ARG A 28 2.49 -11.20 -5.16
CA ARG A 28 3.24 -10.91 -6.39
C ARG A 28 2.89 -9.52 -6.94
N ALA A 29 1.62 -9.14 -6.92
CA ALA A 29 1.14 -7.84 -7.39
C ALA A 29 1.66 -6.65 -6.55
N TRP A 30 1.93 -6.86 -5.27
CA TRP A 30 2.49 -5.86 -4.35
C TRP A 30 4.01 -5.77 -4.36
N THR A 31 4.69 -6.87 -4.69
CA THR A 31 6.13 -7.03 -4.45
C THR A 31 6.98 -7.07 -5.72
N THR A 32 6.34 -6.97 -6.88
CA THR A 32 7.01 -6.94 -8.19
C THR A 32 6.76 -5.57 -8.85
N PRO A 33 7.81 -4.80 -9.20
CA PRO A 33 7.67 -3.43 -9.72
C PRO A 33 6.73 -3.31 -10.93
N GLU A 34 6.81 -4.25 -11.87
CA GLU A 34 5.99 -4.25 -13.09
C GLU A 34 4.50 -4.36 -12.78
N HIS A 35 4.16 -5.09 -11.72
CA HIS A 35 2.79 -5.31 -11.28
C HIS A 35 2.22 -4.13 -10.49
N VAL A 36 3.00 -3.57 -9.54
CA VAL A 36 2.58 -2.39 -8.75
C VAL A 36 2.15 -1.24 -9.65
N ARG A 37 2.88 -1.05 -10.76
CA ARG A 37 2.61 0.01 -11.74
C ARG A 37 1.23 -0.05 -12.39
N GLN A 38 0.56 -1.20 -12.38
CA GLN A 38 -0.69 -1.41 -13.10
C GLN A 38 -1.94 -1.02 -12.30
N TRP A 39 -1.84 -0.91 -10.96
CA TRP A 39 -3.03 -0.82 -10.12
C TRP A 39 -2.89 0.11 -8.90
N PHE A 40 -1.69 0.44 -8.43
CA PHE A 40 -1.46 1.09 -7.14
C PHE A 40 -1.81 2.59 -7.07
N THR A 41 -2.33 3.16 -8.15
CA THR A 41 -2.89 4.52 -8.14
C THR A 41 -4.24 4.53 -8.87
N PRO A 42 -5.23 5.32 -8.41
CA PRO A 42 -6.51 5.43 -9.10
C PRO A 42 -6.33 5.96 -10.52
N LYS A 43 -6.87 5.28 -11.53
CA LYS A 43 -6.94 5.84 -12.89
C LYS A 43 -7.72 7.17 -12.87
N PRO A 44 -7.33 8.19 -13.67
CA PRO A 44 -6.33 8.16 -14.72
C PRO A 44 -4.89 8.53 -14.29
N TRP A 45 -4.60 8.59 -12.99
CA TRP A 45 -3.21 8.73 -12.51
C TRP A 45 -2.41 7.47 -12.86
N LEU A 46 -1.09 7.61 -12.96
CA LEU A 46 -0.19 6.52 -13.34
C LEU A 46 1.00 6.42 -12.40
N ILE A 47 1.46 5.20 -12.12
CA ILE A 47 2.81 4.97 -11.61
C ILE A 47 3.72 4.72 -12.80
N THR A 48 4.49 5.74 -13.19
CA THR A 48 5.36 5.69 -14.37
C THR A 48 6.62 4.88 -14.13
N ASP A 49 7.07 4.81 -12.88
CA ASP A 49 8.25 4.06 -12.48
C ASP A 49 8.12 3.52 -11.05
N CYS A 50 8.73 2.36 -10.79
CA CYS A 50 8.70 1.71 -9.49
C CYS A 50 10.00 0.93 -9.25
N GLU A 51 10.55 1.05 -8.04
CA GLU A 51 11.74 0.32 -7.61
C GLU A 51 11.46 -0.34 -6.26
N ILE A 52 11.83 -1.61 -6.14
CA ILE A 52 11.57 -2.43 -4.95
C ILE A 52 12.86 -3.18 -4.58
N ASP A 53 13.34 -2.94 -3.37
CA ASP A 53 14.33 -3.78 -2.67
C ASP A 53 13.59 -4.49 -1.53
N LEU A 54 13.08 -5.69 -1.80
CA LEU A 54 12.11 -6.41 -0.96
C LEU A 54 12.77 -7.07 0.26
N ARG A 55 13.25 -6.25 1.19
CA ARG A 55 13.76 -6.64 2.51
C ARG A 55 13.48 -5.53 3.53
N PRO A 56 13.43 -5.82 4.85
CA PRO A 56 13.44 -4.77 5.86
C PRO A 56 14.60 -3.78 5.66
N GLY A 57 14.31 -2.49 5.72
CA GLY A 57 15.26 -1.41 5.43
C GLY A 57 15.45 -1.13 3.93
N GLY A 58 14.83 -1.91 3.05
CA GLY A 58 14.89 -1.75 1.61
C GLY A 58 13.96 -0.66 1.09
N LEU A 59 14.25 -0.19 -0.13
CA LEU A 59 13.51 0.84 -0.84
C LEU A 59 12.17 0.33 -1.37
N PHE A 60 11.13 1.13 -1.19
CA PHE A 60 9.92 1.10 -2.01
C PHE A 60 9.74 2.48 -2.65
N ARG A 61 10.07 2.61 -3.95
CA ARG A 61 9.94 3.87 -4.69
C ARG A 61 8.76 3.79 -5.65
N THR A 62 7.95 4.85 -5.68
CA THR A 62 6.91 5.04 -6.68
C THR A 62 6.95 6.45 -7.24
N ARG A 63 6.97 6.54 -8.57
CA ARG A 63 6.89 7.80 -9.29
C ARG A 63 5.52 7.94 -9.91
N MET A 64 4.79 8.99 -9.52
CA MET A 64 3.40 9.21 -9.92
C MET A 64 3.28 10.35 -10.92
N GLN A 65 2.43 10.14 -11.92
CA GLN A 65 2.09 11.11 -12.95
C GLN A 65 0.59 11.40 -12.92
N SER A 66 0.24 12.68 -13.05
CA SER A 66 -1.14 13.14 -13.18
C SER A 66 -1.72 12.87 -14.57
N PRO A 67 -3.05 12.92 -14.74
CA PRO A 67 -3.70 12.69 -16.03
C PRO A 67 -3.28 13.65 -17.15
N ASP A 68 -2.76 14.84 -16.82
CA ASP A 68 -2.22 15.82 -17.78
C ASP A 68 -0.74 15.56 -18.15
N GLY A 69 -0.17 14.43 -17.70
CA GLY A 69 1.19 14.00 -18.03
C GLY A 69 2.29 14.61 -17.15
N LYS A 70 1.94 15.41 -16.13
CA LYS A 70 2.94 15.98 -15.22
C LYS A 70 3.36 14.99 -14.16
N GLU A 71 4.67 14.92 -13.90
CA GLU A 71 5.18 14.21 -12.72
C GLU A 71 4.79 14.99 -11.47
N VAL A 72 4.10 14.32 -10.54
CA VAL A 72 3.57 14.97 -9.32
C VAL A 72 4.25 14.49 -8.04
N SER A 73 4.89 13.32 -8.07
CA SER A 73 5.66 12.82 -6.94
C SER A 73 6.68 11.75 -7.36
N ASP A 74 7.78 11.70 -6.61
CA ASP A 74 8.74 10.60 -6.60
C ASP A 74 8.95 10.19 -5.13
N ARG A 75 8.10 9.29 -4.62
CA ARG A 75 8.07 8.94 -3.20
C ARG A 75 9.04 7.81 -2.91
N HIS A 76 9.89 8.01 -1.90
CA HIS A 76 10.83 7.02 -1.41
C HIS A 76 10.39 6.56 -0.03
N CYS A 77 9.98 5.29 0.08
CA CYS A 77 9.55 4.66 1.31
C CYS A 77 10.56 3.59 1.75
N CYS A 78 10.44 3.15 2.99
CA CYS A 78 11.22 2.06 3.57
C CYS A 78 10.31 0.88 3.94
N TYR A 79 10.68 -0.33 3.52
CA TYR A 79 10.07 -1.55 4.06
C TYR A 79 10.48 -1.77 5.52
N LEU A 80 9.54 -2.20 6.35
CA LEU A 80 9.75 -2.49 7.77
C LEU A 80 9.63 -3.98 8.07
N GLU A 81 8.64 -4.65 7.49
CA GLU A 81 8.36 -6.06 7.71
C GLU A 81 7.89 -6.72 6.42
N ILE A 82 8.38 -7.93 6.17
CA ILE A 82 8.06 -8.72 4.98
C ILE A 82 7.84 -10.17 5.42
N VAL A 83 6.59 -10.59 5.44
CA VAL A 83 6.18 -11.99 5.68
C VAL A 83 5.55 -12.51 4.40
N PRO A 84 6.27 -13.33 3.61
CA PRO A 84 5.81 -13.79 2.30
C PRO A 84 4.37 -14.30 2.29
N ASN A 85 3.57 -13.79 1.36
CA ASN A 85 2.16 -14.12 1.15
C ASN A 85 1.20 -13.81 2.32
N GLU A 86 1.67 -13.11 3.36
CA GLU A 86 0.88 -12.86 4.57
C GLU A 86 0.87 -11.39 4.97
N ARG A 87 2.03 -10.71 4.94
CA ARG A 87 2.12 -9.35 5.44
C ARG A 87 3.25 -8.53 4.82
N LEU A 88 2.94 -7.28 4.48
CA LEU A 88 3.89 -6.29 3.98
C LEU A 88 3.70 -4.98 4.76
N VAL A 89 4.77 -4.47 5.36
CA VAL A 89 4.76 -3.19 6.07
C VAL A 89 5.79 -2.25 5.46
N TRP A 90 5.37 -1.04 5.14
CA TRP A 90 6.25 0.03 4.65
C TRP A 90 5.81 1.38 5.20
N THR A 91 6.72 2.35 5.18
CA THR A 91 6.44 3.70 5.67
C THR A 91 7.17 4.75 4.84
N ASP A 92 6.59 5.95 4.76
CA ASP A 92 7.28 7.14 4.27
C ASP A 92 7.93 7.96 5.40
N ALA A 93 7.84 7.51 6.66
CA ALA A 93 8.56 8.08 7.80
C ALA A 93 10.05 7.74 7.81
N LEU A 94 10.43 6.73 7.04
CA LEU A 94 11.81 6.32 6.85
C LEU A 94 12.12 6.21 5.35
N LEU A 95 13.31 6.64 4.99
CA LEU A 95 14.00 6.37 3.73
C LEU A 95 14.78 5.05 3.84
N PRO A 96 15.30 4.50 2.72
CA PRO A 96 16.09 3.27 2.73
C PRO A 96 17.23 3.29 3.75
N GLY A 97 17.50 2.14 4.36
CA GLY A 97 18.46 2.02 5.46
C GLY A 97 17.96 2.62 6.77
N TYR A 98 16.64 2.73 6.96
CA TYR A 98 15.99 3.27 8.16
C TYR A 98 16.39 4.72 8.48
N ARG A 99 16.69 5.51 7.46
CA ARG A 99 17.02 6.94 7.65
C ARG A 99 15.73 7.73 7.88
N PRO A 100 15.65 8.62 8.88
CA PRO A 100 14.46 9.46 9.06
C PRO A 100 14.14 10.26 7.80
N SER A 101 12.86 10.33 7.44
CA SER A 101 12.36 11.27 6.44
C SER A 101 11.99 12.61 7.09
N GLY A 102 11.61 13.60 6.27
CA GLY A 102 11.25 14.94 6.76
C GLY A 102 9.78 15.07 7.18
N GLU A 103 8.87 14.63 6.32
CA GLU A 103 7.41 14.85 6.47
C GLU A 103 6.67 13.53 6.23
N PRO A 104 6.56 12.65 7.26
CA PRO A 104 5.83 11.40 7.15
C PRO A 104 4.33 11.61 6.97
N PHE A 105 3.71 10.80 6.14
CA PHE A 105 2.26 10.71 6.04
C PHE A 105 1.71 9.46 6.72
N ILE A 106 2.26 8.28 6.40
CA ILE A 106 1.72 6.99 6.87
C ILE A 106 2.79 5.91 7.11
N THR A 107 2.46 5.00 8.02
CA THR A 107 2.92 3.60 7.92
C THR A 107 1.78 2.75 7.39
N ALA A 108 2.00 2.03 6.31
CA ALA A 108 1.01 1.13 5.72
C ALA A 108 1.29 -0.31 6.15
N VAL A 109 0.23 -1.01 6.56
CA VAL A 109 0.24 -2.45 6.85
C VAL A 109 -0.74 -3.15 5.94
N ILE A 110 -0.22 -4.01 5.07
CA ILE A 110 -0.99 -4.87 4.20
C ILE A 110 -0.99 -6.27 4.79
N SER A 111 -2.17 -6.83 5.04
CA SER A 111 -2.35 -8.20 5.52
C SER A 111 -3.15 -9.02 4.53
N LEU A 112 -2.69 -10.23 4.26
CA LEU A 112 -3.31 -11.20 3.36
C LEU A 112 -3.62 -12.46 4.16
N HIS A 113 -4.90 -12.81 4.24
CA HIS A 113 -5.35 -14.02 4.91
C HIS A 113 -6.24 -14.85 4.00
N GLN A 114 -6.08 -16.17 4.02
CA GLN A 114 -6.96 -17.07 3.29
C GLN A 114 -8.40 -16.90 3.76
N ASP A 115 -9.34 -16.76 2.82
CA ASP A 115 -10.77 -16.67 3.10
C ASP A 115 -11.55 -17.46 2.04
N GLY A 116 -11.92 -18.70 2.39
CA GLY A 116 -12.49 -19.65 1.43
C GLY A 116 -11.50 -19.95 0.30
N GLN A 117 -11.91 -19.69 -0.95
CA GLN A 117 -11.05 -19.80 -2.13
C GLN A 117 -10.32 -18.49 -2.49
N GLY A 118 -10.70 -17.38 -1.84
CA GLY A 118 -10.11 -16.07 -2.06
C GLY A 118 -9.17 -15.66 -0.93
N THR A 119 -8.86 -14.37 -0.92
CA THR A 119 -7.98 -13.74 0.07
C THR A 119 -8.68 -12.54 0.70
N ARG A 120 -8.76 -12.53 2.02
CA ARG A 120 -9.07 -11.32 2.78
C ARG A 120 -7.85 -10.40 2.77
N TYR A 121 -7.99 -9.32 2.02
CA TYR A 121 -7.04 -8.22 1.91
C TYR A 121 -7.43 -7.12 2.89
N THR A 122 -6.50 -6.78 3.79
CA THR A 122 -6.67 -5.67 4.71
C THR A 122 -5.52 -4.69 4.52
N ALA A 123 -5.85 -3.42 4.32
CA ALA A 123 -4.88 -2.34 4.30
C ALA A 123 -5.18 -1.36 5.43
N THR A 124 -4.19 -1.15 6.30
CA THR A 124 -4.26 -0.18 7.38
C THR A 124 -3.22 0.91 7.18
N ALA A 125 -3.66 2.17 7.16
CA ALA A 125 -2.80 3.34 7.19
C ALA A 125 -2.75 3.88 8.63
N ILE A 126 -1.57 3.86 9.24
CA ILE A 126 -1.27 4.35 10.58
C ILE A 126 -0.71 5.77 10.48
N HIS A 127 -1.27 6.69 11.26
CA HIS A 127 -0.90 8.11 11.24
C HIS A 127 -0.25 8.52 12.57
N ARG A 128 0.55 9.59 12.52
CA ARG A 128 1.28 10.11 13.69
C ARG A 128 0.35 10.71 14.76
N ASP A 129 -0.78 11.28 14.34
CA ASP A 129 -1.75 11.97 15.18
C ASP A 129 -3.14 11.94 14.53
N GLN A 130 -4.16 12.30 15.32
CA GLN A 130 -5.55 12.27 14.88
C GLN A 130 -5.82 13.31 13.76
N ALA A 131 -5.19 14.48 13.82
CA ALA A 131 -5.40 15.51 12.80
C ALA A 131 -4.92 15.04 11.41
N THR A 132 -3.81 14.33 11.35
CA THR A 132 -3.27 13.75 10.10
C THR A 132 -4.18 12.63 9.59
N ARG A 133 -4.69 11.78 10.50
CA ARG A 133 -5.67 10.73 10.17
C ARG A 133 -6.96 11.33 9.59
N ASP A 134 -7.52 12.35 10.25
CA ASP A 134 -8.77 12.99 9.83
C ASP A 134 -8.59 13.68 8.47
N ASN A 135 -7.47 14.39 8.27
CA ASN A 135 -7.13 14.97 6.98
C ASN A 135 -7.00 13.91 5.86
N HIS A 136 -6.40 12.75 6.14
CA HIS A 136 -6.30 11.68 5.14
C HIS A 136 -7.68 11.07 4.79
N GLU A 137 -8.57 10.94 5.78
CA GLU A 137 -9.95 10.53 5.53
C GLU A 137 -10.68 11.55 4.66
N GLU A 138 -10.59 12.85 4.97
CA GLU A 138 -11.19 13.94 4.19
C GLU A 138 -10.64 14.03 2.75
N MET A 139 -9.35 13.74 2.57
CA MET A 139 -8.72 13.60 1.24
C MET A 139 -9.24 12.39 0.44
N GLY A 140 -10.07 11.53 1.05
CA GLY A 140 -10.74 10.42 0.40
C GLY A 140 -10.01 9.09 0.51
N PHE A 141 -9.38 8.77 1.65
CA PHE A 141 -8.73 7.47 1.87
C PHE A 141 -9.60 6.28 1.41
N PHE A 142 -10.87 6.23 1.81
CA PHE A 142 -11.73 5.08 1.48
C PHE A 142 -12.07 5.00 -0.01
N ASP A 143 -12.23 6.14 -0.68
CA ASP A 143 -12.50 6.18 -2.12
C ASP A 143 -11.23 5.84 -2.90
N GLY A 144 -10.09 6.45 -2.55
CA GLY A 144 -8.81 6.22 -3.19
C GLY A 144 -8.30 4.79 -2.98
N TRP A 145 -8.23 4.35 -1.73
CA TRP A 145 -7.77 3.00 -1.38
C TRP A 145 -8.76 1.92 -1.84
N GLY A 146 -10.06 2.20 -1.76
CA GLY A 146 -11.10 1.34 -2.31
C GLY A 146 -10.94 1.15 -3.82
N THR A 147 -10.73 2.24 -4.56
CA THR A 147 -10.50 2.19 -6.01
C THR A 147 -9.28 1.33 -6.36
N VAL A 148 -8.14 1.53 -5.70
CA VAL A 148 -6.94 0.71 -5.99
C VAL A 148 -7.12 -0.75 -5.56
N ALA A 149 -7.89 -1.04 -4.51
CA ALA A 149 -8.22 -2.41 -4.12
C ALA A 149 -9.09 -3.11 -5.18
N ASP A 150 -10.07 -2.40 -5.77
CA ASP A 150 -10.87 -2.92 -6.89
C ASP A 150 -10.01 -3.11 -8.15
N GLN A 151 -9.11 -2.17 -8.45
CA GLN A 151 -8.14 -2.30 -9.55
C GLN A 151 -7.20 -3.49 -9.32
N LEU A 152 -6.72 -3.71 -8.10
CA LEU A 152 -5.92 -4.88 -7.74
C LEU A 152 -6.71 -6.17 -8.00
N ALA A 153 -7.95 -6.24 -7.52
CA ALA A 153 -8.82 -7.41 -7.69
C ALA A 153 -9.09 -7.75 -9.16
N GLN A 154 -9.18 -6.74 -10.03
CA GLN A 154 -9.27 -6.93 -11.48
C GLN A 154 -7.92 -7.34 -12.08
N TYR A 155 -6.83 -6.68 -11.68
CA TYR A 155 -5.51 -6.88 -12.26
C TYR A 155 -4.97 -8.29 -12.01
N VAL A 156 -5.11 -8.82 -10.79
CA VAL A 156 -4.62 -10.15 -10.41
C VAL A 156 -5.24 -11.28 -11.24
N LYS A 157 -6.38 -11.05 -11.89
CA LYS A 157 -7.00 -12.02 -12.81
C LYS A 157 -6.29 -12.11 -14.16
N THR A 158 -5.32 -11.24 -14.42
CA THR A 158 -4.61 -11.14 -15.71
C THR A 158 -3.17 -11.65 -15.65
N ILE A 159 -2.67 -12.10 -14.48
CA ILE A 159 -1.27 -12.48 -14.24
C ILE A 159 -1.07 -13.86 -13.61
#